data_AF-A0A662AGR6-F1
#
_entry.id   AF-A0A662AGR6-F1
#
_cell.length_a   1.000
_cell.length_b   1.000
_cell.length_c   1.000
_cell.angle_alpha   90.00
_cell.angle_beta   90.00
_cell.angle_gamma   90.00
#
_symmetry.space_group_name_H-M   'P 1'
#
loop_
_entity.id
_entity.type
_entity.pdbx_description
1 polymer ?
#
loop_
_entity_poly.entity_id
_entity_poly.type
_entity_poly.pdbx_seq_one_letter_code
_entity_poly.pdbx_strand_id
1 'polypeptide(L)'
;MKVRTGFVSNSSSSSFIVISKDNKKTENPRYINYLEDLEEGKTDFGWEIEDSHDFISKLNFSVAIATLSDSILYEDRMKMIKRVLTDYNYEIDFGDLDDLYLKVRENQLVYIDHQSVDNENEEMFESDRKLKDFLLNKTSYIHTDNDNH
;
A
#
# COMPACT_ATOMS: atom_id res chain seq x y z
N MET A 1 10.41 44.51 -16.23
CA MET A 1 9.59 43.33 -16.57
C MET A 1 10.48 42.10 -16.32
N LYS A 2 10.20 41.31 -15.28
CA LYS A 2 10.96 40.07 -15.01
C LYS A 2 10.13 38.91 -15.54
N VAL A 3 10.64 38.22 -16.57
CA VAL A 3 10.06 36.97 -17.08
C VAL A 3 10.52 35.87 -16.13
N ARG A 4 9.57 35.22 -15.44
CA ARG A 4 9.81 33.96 -14.73
C ARG A 4 9.63 32.83 -15.74
N THR A 5 10.74 32.27 -16.20
CA THR A 5 10.78 30.95 -16.84
C THR A 5 10.93 29.90 -15.75
N GLY A 6 9.81 29.33 -15.36
CA GLY A 6 9.75 28.17 -14.48
C GLY A 6 8.35 27.60 -14.59
N PHE A 7 8.25 26.41 -15.19
CA PHE A 7 7.05 25.60 -15.05
C PHE A 7 6.95 25.25 -13.56
N VAL A 8 5.97 25.82 -12.87
CA VAL A 8 5.58 25.33 -11.54
C VAL A 8 4.47 24.35 -11.82
N SER A 9 4.79 23.06 -11.89
CA SER A 9 3.75 22.03 -11.77
C SER A 9 3.23 22.11 -10.34
N ASN A 10 1.97 22.46 -10.19
CA ASN A 10 1.26 22.52 -8.92
C ASN A 10 0.50 21.20 -8.63
N SER A 11 0.88 20.07 -9.23
CA SER A 11 0.33 18.78 -8.82
C SER A 11 0.87 18.45 -7.44
N SER A 12 -0.01 18.44 -6.45
CA SER A 12 0.22 17.81 -5.16
C SER A 12 -0.65 16.57 -5.16
N SER A 13 -0.03 15.40 -5.26
CA SER A 13 -0.70 14.12 -5.03
C SER A 13 -0.78 13.86 -3.53
N SER A 14 -1.90 13.30 -3.06
CA SER A 14 -1.98 12.74 -1.72
C SER A 14 -2.57 11.33 -1.78
N SER A 15 -2.12 10.47 -0.87
CA SER A 15 -2.79 9.19 -0.61
C SER A 15 -2.87 9.00 0.89
N PHE A 16 -4.03 8.59 1.40
CA PHE A 16 -4.20 8.24 2.80
C PHE A 16 -5.03 6.97 2.95
N ILE A 17 -4.82 6.25 4.04
CA ILE A 17 -5.61 5.07 4.37
C ILE A 17 -6.78 5.42 5.28
N VAL A 18 -7.90 4.72 5.09
CA VAL A 18 -9.02 4.73 6.02
C VAL A 18 -9.16 3.36 6.63
N ILE A 19 -8.96 3.26 7.95
CA ILE A 19 -9.09 2.02 8.71
C ILE A 19 -10.44 2.00 9.42
N SER A 20 -11.37 1.21 8.90
CA SER A 20 -12.68 1.04 9.53
C SER A 20 -12.63 0.04 10.70
N LYS A 21 -13.46 0.31 11.72
CA LYS A 21 -13.65 -0.56 12.89
C LYS A 21 -14.79 -1.58 12.70
N ASP A 22 -15.47 -1.56 11.56
CA ASP A 22 -16.59 -2.46 11.28
C ASP A 22 -16.10 -3.90 11.02
N ASN A 23 -16.85 -4.92 11.44
CA ASN A 23 -16.45 -6.32 11.27
C ASN A 23 -16.80 -6.94 9.90
N LYS A 24 -16.94 -6.12 8.85
CA LYS A 24 -17.29 -6.61 7.50
C LYS A 24 -16.06 -7.19 6.80
N LYS A 25 -15.86 -8.49 6.96
CA LYS A 25 -14.72 -9.22 6.38
C LYS A 25 -14.81 -9.33 4.86
N THR A 26 -13.68 -9.23 4.16
CA THR A 26 -13.51 -9.65 2.76
C THR A 26 -13.78 -11.16 2.63
N GLU A 27 -14.45 -11.57 1.54
CA GLU A 27 -14.47 -12.97 1.11
C GLU A 27 -13.20 -13.19 0.30
N ASN A 28 -12.45 -14.27 0.53
CA ASN A 28 -11.09 -14.30 0.01
C ASN A 28 -10.46 -15.71 -0.10
N PRO A 29 -9.42 -15.84 -0.96
CA PRO A 29 -8.75 -17.09 -1.29
C PRO A 29 -7.88 -17.62 -0.15
N ARG A 30 -7.63 -18.94 -0.15
CA ARG A 30 -6.80 -19.61 0.87
C ARG A 30 -5.29 -19.49 0.62
N TYR A 31 -4.90 -19.23 -0.63
CA TYR A 31 -3.52 -19.16 -1.08
C TYR A 31 -3.34 -17.95 -1.99
N ILE A 32 -2.25 -17.21 -1.83
CA ILE A 32 -1.86 -16.04 -2.61
C ILE A 32 -0.41 -16.25 -3.06
N ASN A 33 -0.17 -16.23 -4.36
CA ASN A 33 1.16 -16.08 -4.92
C ASN A 33 1.35 -14.60 -5.23
N TYR A 34 2.01 -13.86 -4.33
CA TYR A 34 2.01 -12.39 -4.36
C TYR A 34 2.51 -11.83 -5.71
N LEU A 35 3.53 -12.44 -6.30
CA LEU A 35 4.11 -11.95 -7.56
C LEU A 35 3.20 -12.23 -8.77
N GLU A 36 2.42 -13.31 -8.73
CA GLU A 36 1.46 -13.64 -9.80
C GLU A 36 0.14 -12.89 -9.63
N ASP A 37 -0.30 -12.71 -8.38
CA ASP A 37 -1.59 -12.10 -8.04
C ASP A 37 -1.51 -10.56 -7.92
N LEU A 38 -0.30 -9.97 -7.96
CA LEU A 38 -0.08 -8.53 -7.82
C LEU A 38 -0.95 -7.70 -8.77
N GLU A 39 -1.07 -8.17 -10.02
CA GLU A 39 -1.79 -7.50 -11.11
C GLU A 39 -3.32 -7.58 -10.95
N GLU A 40 -3.84 -8.35 -9.98
CA GLU A 40 -5.28 -8.39 -9.67
C GLU A 40 -5.75 -7.16 -8.89
N GLY A 41 -4.82 -6.34 -8.37
CA GLY A 41 -5.10 -5.10 -7.66
C GLY A 41 -4.36 -3.89 -8.23
N LYS A 42 -4.57 -2.73 -7.62
CA LYS A 42 -3.90 -1.48 -7.96
C LYS A 42 -2.43 -1.55 -7.56
N THR A 43 -1.56 -1.12 -8.46
CA THR A 43 -0.10 -1.07 -8.27
C THR A 43 0.44 0.35 -8.24
N ASP A 44 -0.32 1.34 -8.72
CA ASP A 44 0.11 2.74 -8.81
C ASP A 44 -0.79 3.63 -7.95
N PHE A 45 -0.22 4.37 -7.00
CA PHE A 45 -0.97 5.20 -6.05
C PHE A 45 -0.52 6.66 -6.10
N GLY A 46 -1.48 7.60 -6.03
CA GLY A 46 -1.23 9.05 -5.96
C GLY A 46 -1.54 9.86 -7.23
N TRP A 47 -1.80 9.22 -8.38
CA TRP A 47 -2.06 9.96 -9.64
C TRP A 47 -3.52 10.30 -9.88
N GLU A 48 -4.42 9.41 -9.46
CA GLU A 48 -5.86 9.45 -9.74
C GLU A 48 -6.65 9.75 -8.47
N ILE A 49 -7.91 10.17 -8.64
CA ILE A 49 -8.86 10.32 -7.54
C ILE A 49 -9.69 9.04 -7.46
N GLU A 50 -9.33 8.14 -6.56
CA GLU A 50 -9.98 6.83 -6.45
C GLU A 50 -9.89 6.24 -5.04
N ASP A 51 -10.95 5.51 -4.65
CA ASP A 51 -11.00 4.67 -3.45
C ASP A 51 -10.75 3.20 -3.82
N SER A 52 -9.66 2.62 -3.32
CA SER A 52 -9.31 1.20 -3.50
C SER A 52 -9.69 0.37 -2.27
N HIS A 53 -10.69 -0.49 -2.39
CA HIS A 53 -11.25 -1.28 -1.29
C HIS A 53 -10.81 -2.76 -1.28
N ASP A 54 -10.33 -3.26 -2.41
CA ASP A 54 -10.02 -4.67 -2.58
C ASP A 54 -8.77 -5.07 -1.80
N PHE A 55 -8.67 -6.37 -1.54
CA PHE A 55 -7.62 -6.91 -0.69
C PHE A 55 -6.23 -6.80 -1.34
N ILE A 56 -6.12 -7.05 -2.65
CA ILE A 56 -4.82 -7.07 -3.34
C ILE A 56 -4.26 -5.65 -3.43
N SER A 57 -5.05 -4.63 -3.80
CA SER A 57 -4.62 -3.23 -3.77
C SER A 57 -4.11 -2.80 -2.40
N LYS A 58 -4.82 -3.19 -1.32
CA LYS A 58 -4.39 -2.88 0.05
C LYS A 58 -3.12 -3.62 0.44
N LEU A 59 -2.96 -4.86 0.02
CA LEU A 59 -1.73 -5.62 0.22
C LEU A 59 -0.55 -4.98 -0.54
N ASN A 60 -0.73 -4.62 -1.81
CA ASN A 60 0.26 -3.95 -2.64
C ASN A 60 0.71 -2.64 -1.98
N PHE A 61 -0.24 -1.84 -1.50
CA PHE A 61 0.04 -0.60 -0.77
C PHE A 61 0.81 -0.86 0.53
N SER A 62 0.40 -1.85 1.33
CA SER A 62 1.15 -2.23 2.54
C SER A 62 2.59 -2.65 2.25
N VAL A 63 2.81 -3.46 1.21
CA VAL A 63 4.16 -3.87 0.80
C VAL A 63 4.98 -2.67 0.33
N ALA A 64 4.40 -1.76 -0.45
CA ALA A 64 5.09 -0.55 -0.89
C ALA A 64 5.49 0.36 0.29
N ILE A 65 4.58 0.64 1.23
CA ILE A 65 4.91 1.42 2.44
C ILE A 65 5.99 0.72 3.27
N ALA A 66 5.93 -0.61 3.42
CA ALA A 66 6.98 -1.37 4.10
C ALA A 66 8.34 -1.20 3.39
N THR A 67 8.40 -1.33 2.07
CA THR A 67 9.64 -1.21 1.28
C THR A 67 10.21 0.22 1.27
N LEU A 68 9.35 1.24 1.30
CA LEU A 68 9.76 2.65 1.36
C LEU A 68 10.28 3.07 2.75
N SER A 69 10.13 2.21 3.75
CA SER A 69 10.68 2.42 5.09
C SER A 69 12.19 2.19 5.14
N ASP A 70 12.85 2.58 6.23
CA ASP A 70 14.22 2.14 6.46
C ASP A 70 14.32 0.61 6.55
N SER A 71 15.51 0.05 6.33
CA SER A 71 15.71 -1.40 6.21
C SER A 71 15.31 -2.19 7.46
N ILE A 72 15.39 -1.59 8.65
CA ILE A 72 14.99 -2.26 9.90
C ILE A 72 13.47 -2.34 9.96
N LEU A 73 12.80 -1.23 9.66
CA LEU A 73 11.34 -1.17 9.61
C LEU A 73 10.76 -2.03 8.49
N TYR A 74 11.43 -2.13 7.33
CA TYR A 74 11.01 -3.02 6.23
C TYR A 74 10.84 -4.46 6.71
N GLU A 75 11.88 -5.04 7.33
CA GLU A 75 11.81 -6.42 7.79
C GLU A 75 10.69 -6.65 8.81
N ASP A 76 10.54 -5.73 9.77
CA ASP A 76 9.53 -5.84 10.82
C ASP A 76 8.11 -5.71 10.27
N ARG A 77 7.89 -4.80 9.32
CA ARG A 77 6.61 -4.61 8.62
C ARG A 77 6.27 -5.81 7.75
N MET A 78 7.22 -6.38 7.00
CA MET A 78 7.01 -7.60 6.21
C MET A 78 6.69 -8.81 7.10
N LYS A 79 7.37 -8.94 8.25
CA LYS A 79 7.03 -9.97 9.27
C LYS A 79 5.61 -9.76 9.81
N MET A 80 5.20 -8.52 10.05
CA MET A 80 3.84 -8.20 10.50
C MET A 80 2.80 -8.57 9.44
N ILE A 81 3.01 -8.23 8.17
CA ILE A 81 2.13 -8.61 7.05
C ILE A 81 1.96 -10.13 7.00
N LYS A 82 3.08 -10.87 6.96
CA LYS A 82 3.05 -12.33 6.89
C LYS A 82 2.32 -12.95 8.08
N ARG A 83 2.58 -12.44 9.30
CA ARG A 83 1.91 -12.89 10.52
C ARG A 83 0.40 -12.66 10.47
N VAL A 84 -0.04 -11.44 10.14
CA VAL A 84 -1.46 -11.08 10.05
C VAL A 84 -2.18 -11.93 9.00
N LEU A 85 -1.57 -12.19 7.85
CA LEU A 85 -2.18 -13.04 6.83
C LEU A 85 -2.28 -14.50 7.29
N THR A 86 -1.20 -15.03 7.88
CA THR A 86 -1.16 -16.42 8.40
C THR A 86 -2.21 -16.65 9.50
N ASP A 87 -2.38 -15.72 10.44
CA ASP A 87 -3.36 -15.80 11.54
C ASP A 87 -4.82 -15.89 11.03
N TYR A 88 -5.06 -15.54 9.77
CA TYR A 88 -6.37 -15.57 9.12
C TYR A 88 -6.48 -16.65 8.03
N ASN A 89 -5.62 -17.67 8.08
CA ASN A 89 -5.57 -18.79 7.15
C ASN A 89 -5.29 -18.41 5.69
N TYR A 90 -4.58 -17.29 5.47
CA TYR A 90 -3.97 -17.02 4.18
C TYR A 90 -2.57 -17.61 4.19
N GLU A 91 -2.28 -18.42 3.19
CA GLU A 91 -0.92 -18.76 2.83
C GLU A 91 -0.46 -17.78 1.75
N ILE A 92 0.63 -17.07 2.00
CA ILE A 92 1.20 -16.12 1.04
C ILE A 92 2.65 -16.47 0.74
N ASP A 93 2.94 -16.54 -0.55
CA ASP A 93 4.31 -16.61 -1.06
C ASP A 93 4.72 -15.25 -1.63
N PHE A 94 5.72 -14.63 -1.00
CA PHE A 94 6.32 -13.37 -1.48
C PHE A 94 7.48 -13.62 -2.44
N GLY A 95 7.89 -14.88 -2.65
CA GLY A 95 9.12 -15.20 -3.34
C GLY A 95 10.36 -14.75 -2.56
N ASP A 96 11.38 -14.32 -3.30
CA ASP A 96 12.61 -13.78 -2.74
C ASP A 96 12.37 -12.34 -2.24
N LEU A 97 12.55 -12.12 -0.93
CA LEU A 97 12.29 -10.82 -0.29
C LEU A 97 13.30 -9.74 -0.67
N ASP A 98 14.53 -10.11 -1.04
CA ASP A 98 15.55 -9.15 -1.49
C ASP A 98 15.22 -8.69 -2.92
N ASP A 99 14.82 -9.64 -3.79
CA ASP A 99 14.33 -9.32 -5.14
C ASP A 99 13.05 -8.47 -5.09
N LEU A 100 12.09 -8.83 -4.23
CA LEU A 100 10.87 -8.04 -4.00
C LEU A 100 11.20 -6.62 -3.53
N TYR A 101 12.09 -6.49 -2.55
CA TYR A 101 12.53 -5.19 -2.02
C TYR A 101 13.09 -4.32 -3.15
N LEU A 102 14.01 -4.87 -3.95
CA LEU A 102 14.63 -4.16 -5.07
C LEU A 102 13.60 -3.74 -6.12
N LYS A 103 12.75 -4.66 -6.57
CA LYS A 103 11.75 -4.40 -7.61
C LYS A 103 10.73 -3.34 -7.18
N VAL A 104 10.25 -3.38 -5.94
CA VAL A 104 9.32 -2.34 -5.44
C VAL A 104 10.04 -1.00 -5.31
N ARG A 105 11.28 -0.97 -4.80
CA ARG A 105 12.05 0.27 -4.66
C ARG A 105 12.42 0.92 -6.00
N GLU A 106 12.59 0.11 -7.04
CA GLU A 106 12.81 0.56 -8.42
C GLU A 106 11.49 0.87 -9.16
N ASN A 107 10.35 0.86 -8.46
CA ASN A 107 9.01 1.08 -9.01
C ASN A 107 8.64 0.12 -10.16
N GLN A 108 9.14 -1.12 -10.10
CA GLN A 108 8.88 -2.16 -11.12
C GLN A 108 7.65 -3.01 -10.80
N LEU A 109 7.18 -3.01 -9.55
CA LEU A 109 6.00 -3.77 -9.10
C LEU A 109 4.91 -2.88 -8.55
N VAL A 110 5.26 -1.95 -7.66
CA VAL A 110 4.30 -1.05 -7.02
C VAL A 110 4.94 0.34 -6.95
N TYR A 111 4.16 1.37 -7.25
CA TYR A 111 4.55 2.77 -7.21
C TYR A 111 3.64 3.53 -6.25
N ILE A 112 4.23 4.33 -5.37
CA ILE A 112 3.52 5.35 -4.58
C ILE A 112 4.21 6.68 -4.87
N ASP A 113 3.44 7.69 -5.29
CA ASP A 113 4.00 9.03 -5.48
C ASP A 113 4.66 9.49 -4.17
N HIS A 114 5.89 9.97 -4.25
CA HIS A 114 6.69 10.36 -3.10
C HIS A 114 6.04 11.47 -2.25
N GLN A 115 5.14 12.26 -2.83
CA GLN A 115 4.35 13.25 -2.07
C GLN A 115 3.16 12.64 -1.33
N SER A 116 2.77 11.42 -1.68
CA SER A 116 1.68 10.67 -1.07
C SER A 116 2.12 9.79 0.11
N VAL A 117 3.41 9.78 0.46
CA VAL A 117 3.93 9.03 1.61
C VAL A 117 3.95 9.93 2.84
N ASP A 118 2.82 10.02 3.54
CA ASP A 118 2.72 10.69 4.85
C ASP A 118 2.70 9.67 6.00
N ASN A 119 3.01 10.12 7.22
CA ASN A 119 3.01 9.31 8.45
C ASN A 119 1.65 8.63 8.69
N GLU A 120 0.55 9.21 8.20
CA GLU A 120 -0.79 8.63 8.32
C GLU A 120 -0.91 7.26 7.61
N ASN A 121 -0.16 7.04 6.52
CA ASN A 121 -0.13 5.75 5.84
C ASN A 121 0.58 4.66 6.66
N GLU A 122 1.43 5.04 7.60
CA GLU A 122 2.11 4.09 8.47
C GLU A 122 1.22 3.61 9.62
N GLU A 123 0.04 4.23 9.85
CA GLU A 123 -0.87 3.91 10.95
C GLU A 123 -1.26 2.41 10.95
N MET A 124 -1.39 1.79 9.78
CA MET A 124 -1.68 0.36 9.65
C MET A 124 -0.64 -0.51 10.35
N PHE A 125 0.63 -0.08 10.43
CA PHE A 125 1.73 -0.83 11.03
C PHE A 125 1.90 -0.63 12.53
N GLU A 126 1.07 0.20 13.19
CA GLU A 126 1.17 0.39 14.64
C GLU A 126 0.77 -0.86 15.45
N SER A 127 -0.03 -1.76 14.85
CA SER A 127 -0.38 -3.05 15.47
C SER A 127 -0.92 -4.05 14.45
N ASP A 128 -0.79 -5.35 14.76
CA ASP A 128 -1.42 -6.44 13.99
C ASP A 128 -2.91 -6.22 13.77
N ARG A 129 -3.60 -5.66 14.79
CA ARG A 129 -5.02 -5.35 14.71
C ARG A 129 -5.30 -4.30 13.64
N LYS A 130 -4.54 -3.19 13.61
CA LYS A 130 -4.75 -2.13 12.61
C LYS A 130 -4.42 -2.62 11.20
N LEU A 131 -3.33 -3.36 11.02
CA LEU A 131 -2.98 -3.92 9.72
C LEU A 131 -4.07 -4.88 9.22
N LYS A 132 -4.57 -5.74 10.12
CA LYS A 132 -5.68 -6.62 9.81
C LYS A 132 -6.97 -5.87 9.48
N ASP A 133 -7.32 -4.87 10.29
CA ASP A 133 -8.51 -4.05 10.07
C ASP A 133 -8.38 -3.24 8.76
N PHE A 134 -7.17 -2.88 8.33
CA PHE A 134 -6.92 -2.31 7.01
C PHE A 134 -7.10 -3.35 5.90
N LEU A 135 -6.32 -4.43 5.90
CA LEU A 135 -6.29 -5.43 4.82
C LEU A 135 -7.64 -6.15 4.64
N LEU A 136 -8.26 -6.59 5.74
CA LEU A 136 -9.35 -7.56 5.71
C LEU A 136 -10.75 -6.97 5.88
N ASN A 137 -10.86 -5.66 6.10
CA ASN A 137 -12.15 -5.00 6.21
C ASN A 137 -12.57 -4.42 4.86
N LYS A 138 -13.75 -4.81 4.37
CA LYS A 138 -14.34 -4.28 3.11
C LYS A 138 -14.56 -2.76 3.14
N THR A 139 -14.67 -2.19 4.33
CA THR A 139 -14.91 -0.75 4.52
C THR A 139 -13.63 0.04 4.77
N SER A 140 -12.49 -0.63 4.89
CA SER A 140 -11.18 0.03 4.86
C SER A 140 -10.72 0.16 3.41
N TYR A 141 -10.10 1.28 3.08
CA TYR A 141 -9.68 1.61 1.72
C TYR A 141 -8.47 2.53 1.71
N ILE A 142 -7.85 2.62 0.53
CA ILE A 142 -6.85 3.64 0.20
C ILE A 142 -7.60 4.72 -0.57
N HIS A 143 -7.54 5.96 -0.10
CA HIS A 143 -7.96 7.12 -0.86
C HIS A 143 -6.74 7.69 -1.58
N THR A 144 -6.88 7.92 -2.87
CA THR A 144 -5.91 8.64 -3.68
C THR A 144 -6.55 9.93 -4.16
N ASP A 145 -5.81 11.04 -4.14
CA ASP A 145 -6.25 12.34 -4.61
C ASP A 145 -5.08 13.10 -5.27
N ASN A 146 -5.37 14.02 -6.18
CA ASN A 146 -4.36 14.83 -6.87
C ASN A 146 -4.92 16.20 -7.19
N ASP A 147 -4.37 17.26 -6.60
CA ASP A 147 -4.82 18.67 -6.62
C ASP A 147 -4.98 19.33 -8.02
N ASN A 148 -4.84 18.57 -9.11
CA ASN A 148 -4.93 19.04 -10.50
C ASN A 148 -6.35 19.04 -11.08
N HIS A 149 -7.37 19.43 -10.30
CA HIS A 149 -8.77 19.56 -10.76
C HIS A 149 -9.25 20.99 -10.95
#